data_AF-A8ULG6-F1
#
_entry.id   AF-A8ULG6-F1
#
_cell.length_a   1.000
_cell.length_b   1.000
_cell.length_c   1.000
_cell.angle_alpha   90.00
_cell.angle_beta   90.00
_cell.angle_gamma   90.00
#
_symmetry.space_group_name_H-M   'P 1'
#
loop_
_entity.id
_entity.type
_entity.pdbx_description
1 polymer ?
#
loop_
_entity_poly.entity_id
_entity_poly.type
_entity_poly.pdbx_seq_one_letter_code
_entity_poly.pdbx_strand_id
1 'polypeptide(L)'
;MKRLKIISITLVLTSVISTSLFSTQTQVFASELNDINKIELKNLSGEIIKENGKEAIKYTSSDTASHKGWKATLSGTFIEDPHSDKKTALLNLEGFIPSDKQIFGSKYYGKMKWPETYRINVKSADVNNNIKIANSIPKNTIDKKDVSNSIGYSIGGNISVEGKTAGAGINASYNVQNTISYEQPDFRTIQRKDDANLASWDIKFVETKDGYNIDSYHAIYGNQLFMKSRLYNNGDKNFTDDRDLSTLISGGFSPNMALALTAPKNAKESVIIVEYQRFDNDYILNWETTQWRGTNKLSSTSEYNEFMFKINWQDHKIEYYL
;
A
#
# COMPACT_ATOMS: atom_id res chain seq x y z
N MET A 1 -53.31 15.52 -72.16
CA MET A 1 -54.31 16.61 -72.03
C MET A 1 -54.23 17.21 -70.63
N LYS A 2 -54.30 18.55 -70.53
CA LYS A 2 -54.28 19.44 -69.32
C LYS A 2 -52.88 19.61 -68.68
N ARG A 3 -52.11 20.66 -68.98
CA ARG A 3 -52.21 22.12 -68.72
C ARG A 3 -51.96 22.56 -67.27
N LEU A 4 -50.79 23.20 -67.12
CA LEU A 4 -50.31 24.28 -66.26
C LEU A 4 -51.38 25.18 -65.56
N LYS A 5 -51.10 25.56 -64.29
CA LYS A 5 -51.44 26.82 -63.58
C LYS A 5 -50.48 26.95 -62.39
N ILE A 6 -49.45 27.80 -62.43
CA ILE A 6 -49.36 29.19 -61.90
C ILE A 6 -50.16 29.41 -60.60
N ILE A 7 -49.45 29.80 -59.53
CA ILE A 7 -49.77 30.93 -58.64
C ILE A 7 -48.46 31.33 -57.90
N SER A 8 -48.06 32.58 -58.08
CA SER A 8 -47.10 33.31 -57.25
C SER A 8 -47.89 34.21 -56.30
N ILE A 9 -47.47 34.32 -55.03
CA ILE A 9 -47.89 35.39 -54.11
C ILE A 9 -46.65 35.91 -53.37
N THR A 10 -46.59 37.23 -53.26
CA THR A 10 -45.45 38.08 -52.93
C THR A 10 -45.60 38.71 -51.54
N LEU A 11 -44.48 39.19 -50.97
CA LEU A 11 -44.31 40.20 -49.89
C LEU A 11 -44.68 39.73 -48.46
N VAL A 12 -43.93 40.05 -47.40
CA VAL A 12 -43.61 41.41 -46.92
C VAL A 12 -42.32 41.42 -46.07
N LEU A 13 -41.57 42.51 -46.25
CA LEU A 13 -40.43 43.00 -45.48
C LEU A 13 -40.87 43.51 -44.09
N THR A 14 -40.18 43.11 -43.01
CA THR A 14 -40.17 43.88 -41.75
C THR A 14 -38.77 43.89 -41.14
N SER A 15 -38.48 44.97 -40.44
CA SER A 15 -37.18 45.63 -40.33
C SER A 15 -36.69 45.76 -38.87
N VAL A 16 -35.37 45.96 -38.72
CA VAL A 16 -34.61 46.53 -37.56
C VAL A 16 -34.60 45.64 -36.28
N ILE A 17 -33.53 45.43 -35.49
CA ILE A 17 -32.40 46.29 -35.09
C ILE A 17 -31.15 45.43 -34.77
N SER A 18 -30.00 46.01 -35.12
CA SER A 18 -28.61 45.63 -34.83
C SER A 18 -28.20 45.74 -33.35
N THR A 19 -27.31 44.88 -32.89
CA THR A 19 -26.18 45.21 -31.96
C THR A 19 -25.28 43.96 -31.88
N SER A 20 -24.31 43.83 -32.78
CA SER A 20 -22.89 44.14 -32.58
C SER A 20 -22.18 43.21 -31.57
N LEU A 21 -21.45 42.21 -32.09
CA LEU A 21 -20.20 41.76 -31.49
C LEU A 21 -19.14 41.69 -32.59
N PHE A 22 -18.01 42.30 -32.27
CA PHE A 22 -16.88 42.61 -33.14
C PHE A 22 -16.24 41.35 -33.73
N SER A 23 -15.89 41.44 -35.01
CA SER A 23 -14.95 40.57 -35.71
C SER A 23 -13.56 41.19 -35.74
N THR A 24 -12.52 40.34 -35.85
CA THR A 24 -11.34 40.47 -36.74
C THR A 24 -10.44 39.26 -36.41
N GLN A 25 -10.63 38.14 -37.12
CA GLN A 25 -9.90 37.70 -38.32
C GLN A 25 -8.44 37.27 -38.08
N THR A 26 -8.18 35.98 -38.27
CA THR A 26 -7.07 35.48 -39.11
C THR A 26 -7.48 34.19 -39.80
N GLN A 27 -6.96 34.01 -41.01
CA GLN A 27 -7.49 33.25 -42.14
C GLN A 27 -7.34 31.73 -42.03
N VAL A 28 -8.32 31.02 -42.60
CA VAL A 28 -8.26 29.60 -42.92
C VAL A 28 -7.88 29.46 -44.39
N PHE A 29 -6.84 28.70 -44.69
CA PHE A 29 -6.70 28.03 -45.98
C PHE A 29 -6.78 26.53 -45.74
N ALA A 30 -7.84 25.92 -46.26
CA ALA A 30 -7.97 24.49 -46.40
C ALA A 30 -7.46 24.10 -47.79
N SER A 31 -6.45 23.24 -47.85
CA SER A 31 -6.27 22.33 -48.96
C SER A 31 -6.23 20.91 -48.40
N GLU A 32 -7.30 20.20 -48.71
CA GLU A 32 -7.68 18.81 -48.49
C GLU A 32 -6.54 17.79 -48.67
N LEU A 33 -6.32 16.95 -47.64
CA LEU A 33 -6.68 15.52 -47.56
C LEU A 33 -5.54 14.57 -47.99
N ASN A 34 -4.95 13.89 -47.01
CA ASN A 34 -4.74 12.43 -47.06
C ASN A 34 -4.46 11.84 -45.67
N ASP A 35 -5.35 10.93 -45.29
CA ASP A 35 -5.18 9.73 -44.46
C ASP A 35 -4.56 9.79 -43.04
N ILE A 36 -5.48 9.75 -42.07
CA ILE A 36 -5.61 8.68 -41.06
C ILE A 36 -4.29 8.13 -40.48
N ASN A 37 -3.83 8.79 -39.42
CA ASN A 37 -3.63 8.17 -38.09
C ASN A 37 -3.21 9.28 -37.12
N LYS A 38 -4.20 10.04 -36.66
CA LYS A 38 -4.03 10.83 -35.44
C LYS A 38 -4.02 9.80 -34.30
N ILE A 39 -2.85 9.26 -34.00
CA ILE A 39 -2.62 8.56 -32.75
C ILE A 39 -2.99 9.58 -31.66
N GLU A 40 -4.12 9.36 -31.00
CA GLU A 40 -4.35 9.98 -29.70
C GLU A 40 -3.20 9.55 -28.80
N LEU A 41 -2.21 10.42 -28.64
CA LEU A 41 -1.29 10.36 -27.52
C LEU A 41 -2.16 10.53 -26.26
N LYS A 42 -2.66 9.42 -25.73
CA LYS A 42 -3.14 9.35 -24.35
C LYS A 42 -1.99 9.87 -23.49
N ASN A 43 -2.23 10.97 -22.77
CA ASN A 43 -1.29 11.64 -21.87
C ASN A 43 -0.48 10.64 -21.03
N LEU A 44 0.73 10.31 -21.47
CA LEU A 44 1.77 9.68 -20.66
C LEU A 44 2.69 10.82 -20.20
N SER A 45 2.35 11.39 -19.04
CA SER A 45 3.06 12.50 -18.39
C SER A 45 4.37 12.02 -17.75
N GLY A 46 5.29 11.53 -18.56
CA GLY A 46 6.62 11.14 -18.10
C GLY A 46 7.41 12.36 -17.61
N GLU A 47 8.13 12.21 -16.51
CA GLU A 47 9.01 13.25 -15.95
C GLU A 47 10.47 12.87 -16.21
N ILE A 48 11.27 13.80 -16.73
CA ILE A 48 12.70 13.58 -16.96
C ILE A 48 13.45 13.69 -15.63
N ILE A 49 14.26 12.68 -15.31
CA ILE A 49 15.22 12.69 -14.20
C ILE A 49 16.64 12.78 -14.76
N LYS A 50 17.53 13.51 -14.07
CA LYS A 50 18.92 13.71 -14.52
C LYS A 50 19.93 13.43 -13.41
N GLU A 51 21.05 12.80 -13.77
CA GLU A 51 22.17 12.54 -12.87
C GLU A 51 23.48 12.51 -13.66
N ASN A 52 24.48 13.27 -13.24
CA ASN A 52 25.82 13.23 -13.85
C ASN A 52 25.82 13.34 -15.39
N GLY A 53 24.91 14.15 -15.95
CA GLY A 53 24.76 14.36 -17.40
C GLY A 53 24.01 13.25 -18.16
N LYS A 54 23.47 12.24 -17.46
CA LYS A 54 22.57 11.21 -18.03
C LYS A 54 21.11 11.54 -17.72
N GLU A 55 20.21 11.06 -18.57
CA GLU A 55 18.77 11.31 -18.45
C GLU A 55 17.99 9.99 -18.55
N ALA A 56 16.91 9.90 -17.78
CA ALA A 56 15.92 8.84 -17.86
C ALA A 56 14.52 9.44 -17.67
N ILE A 57 13.48 8.65 -17.91
CA ILE A 57 12.09 9.09 -17.75
C ILE A 57 11.42 8.25 -16.67
N LYS A 58 10.73 8.89 -15.72
CA LYS A 58 9.89 8.21 -14.74
C LYS A 58 8.41 8.44 -15.01
N TYR A 59 7.60 7.44 -14.66
CA TYR A 59 6.14 7.48 -14.72
C TYR A 59 5.59 6.96 -13.41
N THR A 60 4.52 7.57 -12.90
CA THR A 60 3.90 7.16 -11.63
C THR A 60 2.48 6.63 -11.84
N SER A 61 2.14 5.58 -11.12
CA SER A 61 0.77 5.06 -11.05
C SER A 61 0.47 4.55 -9.66
N SER A 62 -0.80 4.55 -9.27
CA SER A 62 -1.25 3.99 -8.02
C SER A 62 -2.66 3.45 -8.18
N ASP A 63 -2.96 2.36 -7.50
CA ASP A 63 -4.32 1.85 -7.37
C ASP A 63 -4.54 1.30 -5.95
N THR A 64 -5.80 1.14 -5.56
CA THR A 64 -6.18 0.75 -4.21
C THR A 64 -7.32 -0.26 -4.21
N ALA A 65 -7.24 -1.21 -3.29
CA ALA A 65 -8.26 -2.21 -3.04
C ALA A 65 -8.59 -2.28 -1.54
N SER A 66 -9.82 -2.69 -1.22
CA SER A 66 -10.21 -2.93 0.17
C SER A 66 -11.27 -4.00 0.31
N HIS A 67 -11.20 -4.76 1.40
CA HIS A 67 -12.20 -5.77 1.75
C HIS A 67 -12.32 -5.86 3.27
N LYS A 68 -13.54 -5.76 3.82
CA LYS A 68 -13.83 -5.85 5.27
C LYS A 68 -12.92 -4.97 6.16
N GLY A 69 -12.58 -3.77 5.69
CA GLY A 69 -11.70 -2.84 6.40
C GLY A 69 -10.20 -3.07 6.19
N TRP A 70 -9.78 -4.19 5.60
CA TRP A 70 -8.42 -4.40 5.13
C TRP A 70 -8.19 -3.59 3.86
N LYS A 71 -7.08 -2.87 3.77
CA LYS A 71 -6.78 -1.96 2.66
C LYS A 71 -5.37 -2.20 2.13
N ALA A 72 -5.23 -2.23 0.82
CA ALA A 72 -3.94 -2.22 0.13
C ALA A 72 -3.94 -1.15 -0.96
N THR A 73 -2.97 -0.26 -0.90
CA THR A 73 -2.67 0.74 -1.91
C THR A 73 -1.28 0.43 -2.44
N LEU A 74 -1.19 0.14 -3.74
CA LEU A 74 0.08 -0.12 -4.41
C LEU A 74 0.38 1.04 -5.35
N SER A 75 1.40 1.81 -5.01
CA SER A 75 1.94 2.88 -5.85
C SER A 75 3.24 2.42 -6.50
N GLY A 76 3.51 2.91 -7.70
CA GLY A 76 4.71 2.56 -8.45
C GLY A 76 5.28 3.75 -9.18
N THR A 77 6.61 3.83 -9.17
CA THR A 77 7.39 4.69 -10.04
C THR A 77 8.13 3.80 -11.04
N PHE A 78 7.67 3.79 -12.29
CA PHE A 78 8.31 3.10 -13.41
C PHE A 78 9.42 3.97 -13.98
N ILE A 79 10.59 3.38 -14.24
CA ILE A 79 11.74 4.09 -14.78
C ILE A 79 12.13 3.47 -16.12
N GLU A 80 12.03 4.28 -17.17
CA GLU A 80 12.56 4.00 -18.50
C GLU A 80 13.92 4.67 -18.63
N ASP A 81 14.97 3.89 -18.39
CA ASP A 81 16.36 4.33 -18.45
C ASP A 81 17.07 3.79 -19.71
N PRO A 82 17.48 4.66 -20.66
CA PRO A 82 18.28 4.28 -21.82
C PRO A 82 19.67 3.73 -21.45
N HIS A 83 20.16 4.00 -20.24
CA HIS A 83 21.47 3.59 -19.75
C HIS A 83 21.44 2.27 -18.96
N SER A 84 20.27 1.63 -18.84
CA SER A 84 20.09 0.31 -18.23
C SER A 84 19.59 -0.71 -19.25
N ASP A 85 20.03 -1.96 -19.14
CA ASP A 85 19.59 -3.08 -19.98
C ASP A 85 18.22 -3.66 -19.55
N LYS A 86 17.65 -3.17 -18.45
CA LYS A 86 16.37 -3.61 -17.87
C LYS A 86 15.42 -2.44 -17.65
N LYS A 87 14.13 -2.76 -17.47
CA LYS A 87 13.14 -1.86 -16.88
C LYS A 87 13.19 -2.01 -15.36
N THR A 88 12.94 -0.92 -14.66
CA THR A 88 12.82 -0.91 -13.19
C THR A 88 11.50 -0.26 -12.79
N ALA A 89 10.84 -0.82 -11.77
CA ALA A 89 9.75 -0.14 -11.08
C ALA A 89 10.00 -0.16 -9.57
N LEU A 90 9.99 1.01 -8.94
CA LEU A 90 9.99 1.12 -7.48
C LEU A 90 8.54 1.12 -7.00
N LEU A 91 8.14 0.06 -6.31
CA LEU A 91 6.81 -0.10 -5.76
C LEU A 91 6.78 0.28 -4.28
N ASN A 92 5.69 0.94 -3.87
CA ASN A 92 5.37 1.29 -2.49
C ASN A 92 4.02 0.67 -2.14
N LEU A 93 4.00 -0.15 -1.11
CA LEU A 93 2.80 -0.76 -0.55
C LEU A 93 2.43 -0.02 0.72
N GLU A 94 1.26 0.59 0.72
CA GLU A 94 0.62 1.15 1.91
C GLU A 94 -0.65 0.36 2.21
N GLY A 95 -1.02 0.25 3.49
CA GLY A 95 -2.23 -0.48 3.82
C GLY A 95 -2.74 -0.30 5.22
N PHE A 96 -3.75 -1.12 5.53
CA PHE A 96 -4.30 -1.24 6.88
C PHE A 96 -4.81 -2.65 7.10
N ILE A 97 -4.46 -3.23 8.24
CA ILE A 97 -4.96 -4.51 8.74
C ILE A 97 -5.62 -4.25 10.10
N PRO A 98 -6.96 -4.34 10.22
CA PRO A 98 -7.64 -4.17 11.49
C PRO A 98 -7.13 -5.16 12.54
N SER A 99 -7.04 -4.74 13.80
CA SER A 99 -6.67 -5.65 14.90
C SER A 99 -7.74 -6.69 15.20
N ASP A 100 -9.02 -6.32 14.96
CA ASP A 100 -10.19 -7.08 15.38
C ASP A 100 -10.07 -7.58 16.84
N LYS A 101 -9.56 -6.69 17.71
CA LYS A 101 -9.49 -6.94 19.13
C LYS A 101 -10.90 -7.08 19.68
N GLN A 102 -11.18 -8.21 20.33
CA GLN A 102 -12.50 -8.50 20.88
C GLN A 102 -12.36 -8.95 22.33
N ILE A 103 -13.24 -8.44 23.19
CA ILE A 103 -13.30 -8.83 24.60
C ILE A 103 -14.67 -9.46 24.87
N PHE A 104 -14.65 -10.64 25.46
CA PHE A 104 -15.84 -11.36 25.91
C PHE A 104 -15.59 -11.89 27.32
N GLY A 105 -16.64 -12.06 28.11
CA GLY A 105 -16.46 -12.63 29.45
C GLY A 105 -17.71 -12.59 30.29
N SER A 106 -17.52 -12.95 31.55
CA SER A 106 -18.50 -12.96 32.61
C SER A 106 -17.80 -12.63 33.93
N LYS A 107 -18.49 -12.86 35.06
CA LYS A 107 -17.96 -12.55 36.39
C LYS A 107 -16.61 -13.21 36.70
N TYR A 108 -16.43 -14.47 36.34
CA TYR A 108 -15.26 -15.28 36.75
C TYR A 108 -14.37 -15.73 35.58
N TYR A 109 -14.67 -15.26 34.37
CA TYR A 109 -13.95 -15.61 33.15
C TYR A 109 -13.89 -14.40 32.22
N GLY A 110 -12.74 -14.15 31.60
CA GLY A 110 -12.59 -13.18 30.54
C GLY A 110 -11.73 -13.75 29.42
N LYS A 111 -11.98 -13.31 28.19
CA LYS A 111 -11.13 -13.59 27.03
C LYS A 111 -11.00 -12.34 26.18
N MET A 112 -9.75 -11.99 25.87
CA MET A 112 -9.37 -10.96 24.92
C MET A 112 -8.71 -11.65 23.72
N LYS A 113 -9.37 -11.60 22.56
CA LYS A 113 -8.73 -11.93 21.28
C LYS A 113 -7.92 -10.72 20.83
N TRP A 114 -6.66 -10.93 20.45
CA TRP A 114 -5.75 -9.85 20.08
C TRP A 114 -4.74 -10.32 19.02
N PRO A 115 -4.22 -9.42 18.17
CA PRO A 115 -3.26 -9.78 17.13
C PRO A 115 -1.84 -9.89 17.69
N GLU A 116 -1.25 -11.08 17.61
CA GLU A 116 0.12 -11.31 18.06
C GLU A 116 1.14 -11.11 16.94
N THR A 117 0.78 -11.48 15.70
CA THR A 117 1.60 -11.26 14.52
C THR A 117 0.76 -10.77 13.34
N TYR A 118 1.21 -9.72 12.67
CA TYR A 118 0.79 -9.35 11.32
C TYR A 118 1.82 -9.85 10.32
N ARG A 119 1.38 -10.49 9.24
CA ARG A 119 2.24 -10.96 8.17
C ARG A 119 1.83 -10.33 6.85
N ILE A 120 2.82 -9.82 6.14
CA ILE A 120 2.68 -9.21 4.82
C ILE A 120 3.58 -9.98 3.87
N ASN A 121 3.00 -10.51 2.80
CA ASN A 121 3.75 -11.09 1.69
C ASN A 121 3.50 -10.25 0.45
N VAL A 122 4.56 -9.94 -0.29
CA VAL A 122 4.46 -9.35 -1.63
C VAL A 122 5.13 -10.31 -2.60
N LYS A 123 4.32 -10.90 -3.47
CA LYS A 123 4.74 -11.90 -4.45
C LYS A 123 4.76 -11.29 -5.84
N SER A 124 5.83 -11.55 -6.60
CA SER A 124 5.93 -11.21 -8.01
C SER A 124 5.76 -12.46 -8.87
N ALA A 125 4.83 -12.39 -9.82
CA ALA A 125 4.54 -13.47 -10.76
C ALA A 125 4.42 -12.93 -12.19
N ASP A 126 4.96 -13.68 -13.14
CA ASP A 126 4.81 -13.45 -14.57
C ASP A 126 4.88 -14.79 -15.33
N VAL A 127 4.31 -14.84 -16.53
CA VAL A 127 4.17 -16.08 -17.32
C VAL A 127 5.51 -16.76 -17.60
N ASN A 128 6.59 -16.00 -17.72
CA ASN A 128 7.91 -16.50 -18.11
C ASN A 128 8.94 -16.46 -16.97
N ASN A 129 8.52 -16.15 -15.73
CA ASN A 129 9.38 -15.98 -14.56
C ASN A 129 10.59 -15.04 -14.78
N ASN A 130 10.42 -14.03 -15.63
CA ASN A 130 11.49 -13.10 -16.02
C ASN A 130 11.56 -11.86 -15.13
N ILE A 131 10.53 -11.62 -14.32
CA ILE A 131 10.43 -10.42 -13.49
C ILE A 131 10.82 -10.78 -12.07
N LYS A 132 11.69 -9.96 -11.50
CA LYS A 132 12.34 -10.24 -10.22
C LYS A 132 12.25 -9.06 -9.27
N ILE A 133 11.98 -9.36 -8.00
CA ILE A 133 12.26 -8.46 -6.89
C ILE A 133 13.78 -8.38 -6.76
N ALA A 134 14.34 -7.23 -7.13
CA ALA A 134 15.76 -6.97 -7.04
C ALA A 134 16.17 -6.62 -5.61
N ASN A 135 15.30 -5.90 -4.89
CA ASN A 135 15.53 -5.51 -3.51
C ASN A 135 14.21 -5.13 -2.82
N SER A 136 14.16 -5.16 -1.49
CA SER A 136 12.99 -4.80 -0.70
C SER A 136 13.36 -4.19 0.66
N ILE A 137 12.47 -3.35 1.20
CA ILE A 137 12.60 -2.70 2.52
C ILE A 137 11.28 -2.78 3.30
N PRO A 138 11.34 -2.88 4.64
CA PRO A 138 12.55 -2.86 5.49
C PRO A 138 13.34 -4.17 5.45
N LYS A 139 14.64 -4.11 5.77
CA LYS A 139 15.52 -5.28 5.81
C LYS A 139 15.76 -5.80 7.22
N ASN A 140 16.12 -7.08 7.31
CA ASN A 140 16.55 -7.75 8.54
C ASN A 140 15.47 -7.68 9.64
N THR A 141 15.86 -7.25 10.85
CA THR A 141 14.97 -7.10 12.00
C THR A 141 15.07 -5.67 12.52
N ILE A 142 13.92 -5.06 12.82
CA ILE A 142 13.81 -3.70 13.35
C ILE A 142 12.93 -3.72 14.60
N ASP A 143 13.51 -3.41 15.75
CA ASP A 143 12.83 -3.31 17.04
C ASP A 143 12.44 -1.86 17.42
N LYS A 144 12.77 -0.88 16.57
CA LYS A 144 12.43 0.54 16.83
C LYS A 144 10.94 0.77 16.64
N LYS A 145 10.32 1.57 17.53
CA LYS A 145 8.92 2.01 17.40
C LYS A 145 8.66 2.61 16.03
N ASP A 146 9.52 3.54 15.61
CA ASP A 146 9.40 4.23 14.33
C ASP A 146 10.34 3.58 13.32
N VAL A 147 9.76 3.03 12.25
CA VAL A 147 10.52 2.42 11.15
C VAL A 147 10.59 3.41 10.02
N SER A 148 11.81 3.66 9.52
CA SER A 148 12.02 4.47 8.32
C SER A 148 13.20 3.96 7.50
N ASN A 149 12.94 3.65 6.23
CA ASN A 149 13.95 3.25 5.26
C ASN A 149 13.66 3.94 3.93
N SER A 150 14.69 4.05 3.09
CA SER A 150 14.53 4.49 1.70
C SER A 150 15.12 3.47 0.75
N ILE A 151 14.44 3.25 -0.38
CA ILE A 151 14.95 2.51 -1.53
C ILE A 151 15.12 3.49 -2.67
N GLY A 152 16.32 3.53 -3.22
CA GLY A 152 16.75 4.51 -4.21
C GLY A 152 17.17 3.88 -5.53
N TYR A 153 16.98 4.63 -6.60
CA TYR A 153 17.41 4.31 -7.96
C TYR A 153 18.37 5.38 -8.50
N SER A 154 19.46 4.93 -9.10
CA SER A 154 20.41 5.77 -9.85
C SER A 154 20.42 5.39 -11.34
N ILE A 155 20.64 6.38 -12.21
CA ILE A 155 20.66 6.15 -13.67
C ILE A 155 21.82 5.19 -14.00
N GLY A 156 21.49 4.14 -14.76
CA GLY A 156 22.32 2.96 -14.99
C GLY A 156 21.74 1.67 -14.40
N GLY A 157 20.67 1.76 -13.59
CA GLY A 157 19.98 0.58 -13.04
C GLY A 157 20.40 0.15 -11.64
N ASN A 158 21.19 0.97 -10.93
CA ASN A 158 21.64 0.65 -9.58
C ASN A 158 20.51 0.87 -8.57
N ILE A 159 20.27 -0.12 -7.70
CA ILE A 159 19.32 -0.06 -6.59
C ILE A 159 20.09 -0.06 -5.28
N SER A 160 19.83 0.93 -4.43
CA SER A 160 20.40 1.03 -3.09
C SER A 160 19.30 1.09 -2.04
N VAL A 161 19.61 0.60 -0.84
CA VAL A 161 18.72 0.64 0.32
C VAL A 161 19.45 1.27 1.49
N GLU A 162 18.80 2.23 2.15
CA GLU A 162 19.33 2.91 3.32
C GLU A 162 18.32 2.85 4.48
N GLY A 163 18.83 2.53 5.67
CA GLY A 163 18.07 2.70 6.91
C GLY A 163 18.17 4.14 7.38
N LYS A 164 17.02 4.80 7.58
CA LYS A 164 16.97 6.15 8.16
C LYS A 164 16.58 6.03 9.62
N THR A 165 17.40 6.57 10.52
CA THR A 165 16.89 6.98 11.83
C THR A 165 16.03 8.22 11.63
N ALA A 166 14.80 8.24 12.18
CA ALA A 166 13.97 9.44 12.22
C ALA A 166 14.80 10.60 12.79
N GLY A 167 15.08 11.62 11.98
CA GLY A 167 15.93 12.78 12.33
C GLY A 167 17.33 12.84 11.68
N ALA A 168 17.76 11.81 10.93
CA ALA A 168 19.04 11.85 10.21
C ALA A 168 18.84 12.36 8.76
N GLY A 169 19.57 13.43 8.42
CA GLY A 169 19.52 14.09 7.11
C GLY A 169 19.87 13.19 5.92
N ILE A 170 19.28 13.51 4.77
CA ILE A 170 19.45 12.83 3.48
C ILE A 170 20.86 13.13 2.96
N ASN A 171 21.79 12.16 3.03
CA ASN A 171 23.15 12.32 2.48
C ASN A 171 23.44 11.46 1.24
N ALA A 172 22.45 10.76 0.69
CA ALA A 172 22.56 10.12 -0.62
C ALA A 172 21.54 10.74 -1.59
N SER A 173 22.02 11.42 -2.64
CA SER A 173 21.15 12.01 -3.65
C SER A 173 20.71 10.94 -4.64
N TYR A 174 19.61 10.25 -4.35
CA TYR A 174 18.94 9.39 -5.33
C TYR A 174 18.13 10.22 -6.32
N ASN A 175 18.07 9.81 -7.59
CA ASN A 175 17.22 10.49 -8.58
C ASN A 175 15.75 10.17 -8.39
N VAL A 176 15.48 8.94 -7.96
CA VAL A 176 14.15 8.46 -7.59
C VAL A 176 14.31 7.67 -6.30
N GLN A 177 13.47 7.97 -5.31
CA GLN A 177 13.43 7.23 -4.07
C GLN A 177 11.98 7.00 -3.62
N ASN A 178 11.73 5.82 -3.04
CA ASN A 178 10.56 5.59 -2.21
C ASN A 178 11.03 5.56 -0.75
N THR A 179 10.35 6.28 0.13
CA THR A 179 10.61 6.25 1.57
C THR A 179 9.43 5.60 2.26
N ILE A 180 9.72 4.61 3.09
CA ILE A 180 8.72 3.97 3.94
C ILE A 180 8.74 4.59 5.33
N SER A 181 7.56 4.67 5.95
CA SER A 181 7.42 5.11 7.34
C SER A 181 6.20 4.47 7.96
N TYR A 182 6.36 3.84 9.11
CA TYR A 182 5.26 3.35 9.93
C TYR A 182 5.69 3.22 11.40
N GLU A 183 4.71 3.15 12.29
CA GLU A 183 4.91 2.90 13.71
C GLU A 183 4.55 1.45 14.08
N GLN A 184 5.28 0.91 15.05
CA GLN A 184 5.08 -0.43 15.61
C GLN A 184 5.35 -0.46 17.14
N PRO A 185 4.66 0.37 17.95
CA PRO A 185 4.81 0.31 19.41
C PRO A 185 4.54 -1.10 19.93
N ASP A 186 5.41 -1.61 20.82
CA ASP A 186 5.40 -2.95 21.43
C ASP A 186 5.64 -4.12 20.45
N PHE A 187 5.95 -3.84 19.17
CA PHE A 187 6.15 -4.84 18.11
C PHE A 187 7.53 -4.68 17.45
N ARG A 188 7.95 -5.71 16.73
CA ARG A 188 9.15 -5.72 15.89
C ARG A 188 8.83 -6.18 14.48
N THR A 189 9.57 -5.67 13.50
CA THR A 189 9.50 -6.13 12.11
C THR A 189 10.62 -7.10 11.84
N ILE A 190 10.31 -8.23 11.21
CA ILE A 190 11.25 -9.26 10.79
C ILE A 190 11.01 -9.56 9.32
N GLN A 191 11.98 -9.27 8.45
CA GLN A 191 11.99 -9.73 7.07
C GLN A 191 12.32 -11.22 7.04
N ARG A 192 11.29 -12.06 6.85
CA ARG A 192 11.39 -13.52 6.91
C ARG A 192 11.76 -14.17 5.58
N LYS A 193 11.47 -13.49 4.46
CA LYS A 193 11.86 -13.89 3.10
C LYS A 193 12.24 -12.65 2.29
N ASP A 194 13.31 -12.77 1.54
CA ASP A 194 13.83 -11.77 0.58
C ASP A 194 14.43 -12.55 -0.60
N ASP A 195 13.56 -13.02 -1.50
CA ASP A 195 13.97 -13.73 -2.71
C ASP A 195 13.40 -13.05 -3.96
N ALA A 196 13.75 -13.59 -5.14
CA ALA A 196 13.42 -12.98 -6.43
C ALA A 196 11.90 -12.87 -6.70
N ASN A 197 11.07 -13.64 -5.99
CA ASN A 197 9.63 -13.71 -6.24
C ASN A 197 8.79 -13.43 -4.98
N LEU A 198 9.40 -13.38 -3.80
CA LEU A 198 8.72 -13.14 -2.54
C LEU A 198 9.56 -12.26 -1.61
N ALA A 199 8.95 -11.15 -1.19
CA ALA A 199 9.35 -10.41 0.01
C ALA A 199 8.29 -10.60 1.09
N SER A 200 8.70 -10.93 2.31
CA SER A 200 7.78 -11.24 3.40
C SER A 200 8.26 -10.66 4.73
N TRP A 201 7.33 -10.09 5.48
CA TRP A 201 7.58 -9.47 6.78
C TRP A 201 6.58 -9.97 7.83
N ASP A 202 7.10 -10.31 9.01
CA ASP A 202 6.31 -10.50 10.23
C ASP A 202 6.50 -9.27 11.12
N ILE A 203 5.39 -8.65 11.52
CA ILE A 203 5.34 -7.61 12.54
C ILE A 203 4.77 -8.29 13.78
N LYS A 204 5.66 -8.62 14.72
CA LYS A 204 5.40 -9.53 15.82
C LYS A 204 5.49 -8.81 17.15
N PHE A 205 4.54 -9.08 18.03
CA PHE A 205 4.52 -8.55 19.39
C PHE A 205 5.79 -8.94 20.16
N VAL A 206 6.33 -8.00 20.92
CA VAL A 206 7.56 -8.19 21.72
C VAL A 206 7.20 -8.28 23.19
N GLU A 207 6.83 -7.15 23.79
CA GLU A 207 6.50 -7.03 25.20
C GLU A 207 5.70 -5.75 25.44
N THR A 208 4.94 -5.71 26.52
CA THR A 208 4.25 -4.50 26.96
C THR A 208 5.22 -3.53 27.65
N LYS A 209 4.79 -2.28 27.84
CA LYS A 209 5.50 -1.29 28.66
C LYS A 209 5.88 -1.77 30.07
N ASP A 210 5.17 -2.75 30.62
CA ASP A 210 5.40 -3.34 31.95
C ASP A 210 6.36 -4.54 31.90
N GLY A 211 6.92 -4.87 30.73
CA GLY A 211 7.88 -5.96 30.53
C GLY A 211 7.25 -7.35 30.42
N TYR A 212 5.94 -7.45 30.19
CA TYR A 212 5.27 -8.73 29.98
C TYR A 212 5.27 -9.12 28.50
N ASN A 213 5.58 -10.37 28.22
CA ASN A 213 5.53 -10.98 26.89
C ASN A 213 4.68 -12.26 26.89
N ILE A 214 4.54 -12.90 25.73
CA ILE A 214 3.70 -14.10 25.57
C ILE A 214 4.13 -15.28 26.47
N ASP A 215 5.40 -15.33 26.87
CA ASP A 215 6.00 -16.40 27.68
C ASP A 215 6.11 -16.04 29.17
N SER A 216 5.68 -14.83 29.55
CA SER A 216 5.74 -14.38 30.94
C SER A 216 4.90 -15.27 31.85
N TYR A 217 5.47 -15.68 32.98
CA TYR A 217 4.81 -16.59 33.89
C TYR A 217 5.10 -16.23 35.35
N HIS A 218 4.03 -16.11 36.13
CA HIS A 218 4.06 -16.00 37.58
C HIS A 218 3.34 -17.19 38.22
N ALA A 219 3.90 -17.75 39.29
CA ALA A 219 3.37 -18.96 39.94
C ALA A 219 1.90 -18.82 40.36
N ILE A 220 1.50 -17.65 40.87
CA ILE A 220 0.12 -17.36 41.32
C ILE A 220 -0.76 -16.77 40.19
N TYR A 221 -0.30 -15.73 39.51
CA TYR A 221 -1.12 -14.96 38.56
C TYR A 221 -1.02 -15.43 37.11
N GLY A 222 -0.19 -16.44 36.80
CA GLY A 222 0.05 -16.88 35.43
C GLY A 222 0.73 -15.80 34.59
N ASN A 223 0.37 -15.70 33.32
CA ASN A 223 0.78 -14.60 32.46
C ASN A 223 -0.10 -13.37 32.76
N GLN A 224 0.50 -12.21 33.00
CA GLN A 224 -0.19 -10.97 33.35
C GLN A 224 -0.27 -9.97 32.19
N LEU A 225 0.04 -10.42 30.97
CA LEU A 225 0.23 -9.62 29.75
C LEU A 225 -0.73 -8.43 29.61
N PHE A 226 -2.04 -8.68 29.71
CA PHE A 226 -3.08 -7.65 29.63
C PHE A 226 -4.01 -7.67 30.85
N MET A 227 -3.53 -8.11 32.02
CA MET A 227 -4.33 -8.11 33.25
C MET A 227 -4.34 -6.71 33.87
N LYS A 228 -5.53 -6.11 34.01
CA LYS A 228 -5.68 -4.77 34.62
C LYS A 228 -5.51 -4.80 36.14
N SER A 229 -6.06 -5.81 36.80
CA SER A 229 -5.98 -5.98 38.25
C SER A 229 -5.92 -7.45 38.64
N ARG A 230 -5.10 -7.78 39.65
CA ARG A 230 -5.01 -9.14 40.19
C ARG A 230 -6.22 -9.52 41.04
N LEU A 231 -6.88 -8.57 41.70
CA LEU A 231 -7.84 -8.85 42.77
C LEU A 231 -9.26 -8.34 42.50
N TYR A 232 -9.44 -7.53 41.45
CA TYR A 232 -10.68 -6.79 41.24
C TYR A 232 -11.25 -7.02 39.84
N ASN A 233 -12.46 -6.48 39.61
CA ASN A 233 -13.19 -6.44 38.34
C ASN A 233 -13.76 -7.79 37.88
N ASN A 234 -14.83 -7.74 37.06
CA ASN A 234 -15.32 -8.90 36.32
C ASN A 234 -14.37 -9.21 35.16
N GLY A 235 -14.38 -10.44 34.65
CA GLY A 235 -13.43 -10.90 33.63
C GLY A 235 -13.45 -10.07 32.34
N ASP A 236 -14.63 -9.66 31.86
CA ASP A 236 -14.80 -8.79 30.67
C ASP A 236 -14.40 -7.32 30.91
N LYS A 237 -14.13 -6.94 32.15
CA LYS A 237 -13.75 -5.59 32.58
C LYS A 237 -12.36 -5.53 33.20
N ASN A 238 -11.60 -6.62 33.14
CA ASN A 238 -10.30 -6.73 33.79
C ASN A 238 -9.11 -6.85 32.83
N PHE A 239 -9.31 -6.41 31.58
CA PHE A 239 -8.23 -6.27 30.59
C PHE A 239 -7.71 -4.84 30.56
N THR A 240 -6.45 -4.67 30.16
CA THR A 240 -5.82 -3.35 29.94
C THR A 240 -6.69 -2.47 29.02
N ASP A 241 -6.84 -1.20 29.38
CA ASP A 241 -7.67 -0.26 28.62
C ASP A 241 -7.04 0.07 27.26
N ASP A 242 -7.85 0.40 26.25
CA ASP A 242 -7.36 0.67 24.89
C ASP A 242 -6.29 1.76 24.77
N ARG A 243 -6.36 2.76 25.65
CA ARG A 243 -5.38 3.86 25.70
C ARG A 243 -4.00 3.44 26.21
N ASP A 244 -3.94 2.30 26.90
CA ASP A 244 -2.74 1.75 27.51
C ASP A 244 -2.16 0.57 26.70
N LEU A 245 -2.81 0.23 25.59
CA LEU A 245 -2.36 -0.78 24.63
C LEU A 245 -1.67 -0.12 23.44
N SER A 246 -0.75 -0.84 22.80
CA SER A 246 -0.28 -0.52 21.46
C SER A 246 -1.45 -0.28 20.50
N THR A 247 -1.31 0.71 19.62
CA THR A 247 -2.29 1.00 18.56
C THR A 247 -2.44 -0.16 17.57
N LEU A 248 -1.44 -1.03 17.46
CA LEU A 248 -1.52 -2.26 16.68
C LEU A 248 -2.52 -3.24 17.31
N ILE A 249 -2.74 -3.20 18.62
CA ILE A 249 -3.73 -4.05 19.30
C ILE A 249 -5.09 -3.34 19.35
N SER A 250 -5.14 -2.07 19.72
CA SER A 250 -6.43 -1.37 19.92
C SER A 250 -7.11 -0.97 18.61
N GLY A 251 -6.36 -0.68 17.55
CA GLY A 251 -6.88 -0.27 16.24
C GLY A 251 -6.52 -1.23 15.10
N GLY A 252 -5.23 -1.42 14.87
CA GLY A 252 -4.71 -2.23 13.76
C GLY A 252 -3.35 -1.75 13.27
N PHE A 253 -2.79 -2.47 12.30
CA PHE A 253 -1.48 -2.19 11.74
C PHE A 253 -1.59 -1.47 10.39
N SER A 254 -0.79 -0.42 10.19
CA SER A 254 -0.65 0.31 8.93
C SER A 254 0.69 -0.02 8.26
N PRO A 255 0.76 -1.11 7.46
CA PRO A 255 1.99 -1.44 6.75
C PRO A 255 2.40 -0.35 5.77
N ASN A 256 3.71 -0.08 5.71
CA ASN A 256 4.34 0.67 4.63
C ASN A 256 5.66 -0.04 4.25
N MET A 257 5.68 -0.70 3.10
CA MET A 257 6.82 -1.47 2.58
C MET A 257 7.12 -1.04 1.15
N ALA A 258 8.37 -1.20 0.71
CA ALA A 258 8.72 -0.87 -0.66
C ALA A 258 9.68 -1.89 -1.26
N LEU A 259 9.64 -2.03 -2.58
CA LEU A 259 10.50 -2.96 -3.31
C LEU A 259 10.83 -2.43 -4.70
N ALA A 260 11.92 -2.94 -5.26
CA ALA A 260 12.31 -2.68 -6.65
C ALA A 260 12.05 -3.95 -7.48
N LEU A 261 11.22 -3.83 -8.50
CA LEU A 261 11.09 -4.85 -9.54
C LEU A 261 12.01 -4.54 -10.71
N THR A 262 12.59 -5.58 -11.28
CA THR A 262 13.34 -5.50 -12.54
C THR A 262 12.73 -6.43 -13.58
N ALA A 263 12.66 -5.96 -14.82
CA ALA A 263 12.07 -6.68 -15.94
C ALA A 263 12.91 -6.53 -17.21
N PRO A 264 12.86 -7.50 -18.14
CA PRO A 264 13.40 -7.30 -19.49
C PRO A 264 12.76 -6.10 -20.20
N LYS A 265 13.48 -5.45 -21.11
CA LYS A 265 12.96 -4.28 -21.86
C LYS A 265 11.69 -4.57 -22.67
N ASN A 266 11.49 -5.81 -23.11
CA ASN A 266 10.30 -6.23 -23.85
C ASN A 266 9.14 -6.66 -22.94
N ALA A 267 9.27 -6.56 -21.61
CA ALA A 267 8.19 -6.88 -20.68
C ALA A 267 7.00 -5.93 -20.88
N LYS A 268 5.80 -6.54 -20.89
CA LYS A 268 4.53 -5.84 -21.07
C LYS A 268 3.68 -5.85 -19.81
N GLU A 269 3.56 -7.01 -19.17
CA GLU A 269 2.71 -7.17 -17.99
C GLU A 269 3.30 -8.18 -17.00
N SER A 270 2.97 -7.98 -15.73
CA SER A 270 3.17 -8.95 -14.66
C SER A 270 2.14 -8.74 -13.55
N VAL A 271 2.23 -9.55 -12.51
CA VAL A 271 1.31 -9.51 -11.38
C VAL A 271 2.09 -9.33 -10.08
N ILE A 272 1.54 -8.50 -9.20
CA ILE A 272 1.91 -8.43 -7.80
C ILE A 272 0.74 -8.91 -6.96
N ILE A 273 0.98 -9.90 -6.10
CA ILE A 273 0.00 -10.39 -5.13
C ILE A 273 0.43 -9.91 -3.76
N VAL A 274 -0.41 -9.11 -3.12
CA VAL A 274 -0.24 -8.66 -1.74
C VAL A 274 -1.09 -9.54 -0.85
N GLU A 275 -0.47 -10.29 0.04
CA GLU A 275 -1.17 -11.12 1.02
C GLU A 275 -0.99 -10.54 2.40
N TYR A 276 -2.10 -10.34 3.08
CA TYR A 276 -2.13 -9.95 4.48
C TYR A 276 -2.70 -11.07 5.31
N GLN A 277 -2.02 -11.39 6.41
CA GLN A 277 -2.44 -12.39 7.36
C GLN A 277 -2.27 -11.86 8.78
N ARG A 278 -3.26 -12.13 9.63
CA ARG A 278 -3.22 -11.77 11.06
C ARG A 278 -3.36 -13.02 11.91
N PHE A 279 -2.37 -13.27 12.75
CA PHE A 279 -2.35 -14.39 13.70
C PHE A 279 -2.81 -13.89 15.06
N ASP A 280 -4.03 -14.28 15.42
CA ASP A 280 -4.64 -13.88 16.68
C ASP A 280 -4.25 -14.83 17.81
N ASN A 281 -4.20 -14.30 19.02
CA ASN A 281 -4.06 -15.03 20.27
C ASN A 281 -5.26 -14.73 21.18
N ASP A 282 -5.58 -15.71 22.03
CA ASP A 282 -6.58 -15.60 23.07
C ASP A 282 -5.86 -15.41 24.40
N TYR A 283 -5.91 -14.19 24.96
CA TYR A 283 -5.50 -13.92 26.33
C TYR A 283 -6.70 -14.10 27.27
N ILE A 284 -6.59 -15.04 28.20
CA ILE A 284 -7.69 -15.53 29.03
C ILE A 284 -7.42 -15.20 30.49
N LEU A 285 -8.44 -14.74 31.20
CA LEU A 285 -8.45 -14.54 32.64
C LEU A 285 -9.44 -15.52 33.28
N ASN A 286 -9.01 -16.26 34.30
CA ASN A 286 -9.87 -17.07 35.17
C ASN A 286 -9.74 -16.61 36.62
N TRP A 287 -10.87 -16.51 37.34
CA TRP A 287 -10.87 -16.16 38.75
C TRP A 287 -10.66 -17.43 39.60
N GLU A 288 -9.52 -17.52 40.28
CA GLU A 288 -9.13 -18.66 41.11
C GLU A 288 -9.41 -18.37 42.59
N THR A 289 -10.70 -18.15 42.90
CA THR A 289 -11.25 -17.89 44.25
C THR A 289 -10.84 -16.56 44.87
N THR A 290 -9.55 -16.21 44.85
CA THR A 290 -8.95 -15.08 45.57
C THR A 290 -8.24 -14.08 44.65
N GLN A 291 -7.87 -14.49 43.43
CA GLN A 291 -7.24 -13.63 42.43
C GLN A 291 -7.56 -14.08 41.00
N TRP A 292 -7.28 -13.21 40.05
CA TRP A 292 -7.20 -13.54 38.63
C TRP A 292 -5.89 -14.24 38.29
N ARG A 293 -6.00 -15.26 37.43
CA ARG A 293 -4.88 -15.91 36.76
C ARG A 293 -5.03 -15.77 35.25
N GLY A 294 -3.99 -15.28 34.59
CA GLY A 294 -3.97 -15.08 33.14
C GLY A 294 -3.20 -16.16 32.38
N THR A 295 -3.62 -16.43 31.15
CA THR A 295 -2.99 -17.39 30.23
C THR A 295 -3.09 -16.85 28.81
N ASN A 296 -2.00 -16.85 28.05
CA ASN A 296 -2.01 -16.56 26.61
C ASN A 296 -1.90 -17.86 25.81
N LYS A 297 -2.62 -17.96 24.69
CA LYS A 297 -2.51 -19.08 23.75
C LYS A 297 -2.86 -18.66 22.33
N LEU A 298 -2.39 -19.41 21.35
CA LEU A 298 -2.80 -19.23 19.95
C LEU A 298 -4.31 -19.39 19.82
N SER A 299 -4.96 -18.45 19.13
CA SER A 299 -6.39 -18.58 18.79
C SER A 299 -6.58 -19.68 17.75
N SER A 300 -7.75 -20.32 17.73
CA SER A 300 -8.09 -21.32 16.70
C SER A 300 -8.33 -20.72 15.31
N THR A 301 -8.32 -19.39 15.20
CA THR A 301 -8.64 -18.64 13.98
C THR A 301 -7.53 -17.65 13.67
N SER A 302 -7.16 -17.57 12.39
CA SER A 302 -6.39 -16.47 11.80
C SER A 302 -7.20 -15.89 10.66
N GLU A 303 -7.02 -14.60 10.36
CA GLU A 303 -7.64 -13.96 9.21
C GLU A 303 -6.63 -13.76 8.08
N TYR A 304 -7.12 -13.86 6.85
CA TYR A 304 -6.32 -13.75 5.63
C TYR A 304 -7.12 -13.00 4.56
N ASN A 305 -6.46 -12.05 3.87
CA ASN A 305 -6.98 -11.40 2.68
C ASN A 305 -5.83 -11.19 1.69
N GLU A 306 -6.14 -11.25 0.40
CA GLU A 306 -5.18 -10.96 -0.67
C GLU A 306 -5.73 -9.95 -1.66
N PHE A 307 -4.83 -9.17 -2.24
CA PHE A 307 -5.12 -8.16 -3.25
C PHE A 307 -4.15 -8.33 -4.41
N MET A 308 -4.68 -8.53 -5.60
CA MET A 308 -3.87 -8.79 -6.79
C MET A 308 -3.86 -7.57 -7.70
N PHE A 309 -2.66 -7.13 -8.09
CA PHE A 309 -2.45 -5.96 -8.94
C PHE A 309 -1.72 -6.36 -10.21
N LYS A 310 -2.29 -5.98 -11.36
CA LYS A 310 -1.60 -5.99 -12.64
C LYS A 310 -0.58 -4.85 -12.67
N ILE A 311 0.64 -5.19 -13.05
CA ILE A 311 1.70 -4.23 -13.38
C ILE A 311 1.80 -4.16 -14.89
N ASN A 312 1.24 -3.12 -15.49
CA ASN A 312 1.33 -2.86 -16.93
C ASN A 312 2.59 -2.05 -17.22
N TRP A 313 3.66 -2.75 -17.58
CA TRP A 313 4.97 -2.18 -17.94
C TRP A 313 4.98 -1.42 -19.26
N GLN A 314 3.98 -1.65 -20.12
CA GLN A 314 3.87 -0.99 -21.41
C GLN A 314 3.23 0.40 -21.26
N ASP A 315 2.18 0.51 -20.45
CA ASP A 315 1.43 1.76 -20.25
C ASP A 315 1.77 2.45 -18.91
N HIS A 316 2.72 1.90 -18.16
CA HIS A 316 3.15 2.38 -16.84
C HIS A 316 2.00 2.53 -15.84
N LYS A 317 1.12 1.52 -15.79
CA LYS A 317 -0.05 1.48 -14.90
C LYS A 317 0.00 0.34 -13.90
N ILE A 318 -0.57 0.59 -12.74
CA ILE A 318 -0.93 -0.40 -11.74
C ILE A 318 -2.46 -0.46 -11.71
N GLU A 319 -3.01 -1.66 -11.80
CA GLU A 319 -4.45 -1.88 -11.89
C GLU A 319 -4.85 -3.06 -11.00
N TYR A 320 -5.79 -2.87 -10.08
CA TYR A 320 -6.33 -3.93 -9.25
C TYR A 320 -7.18 -4.91 -10.07
N TYR A 321 -6.99 -6.22 -9.85
CA TYR A 321 -7.86 -7.26 -10.38
C TYR A 321 -9.11 -7.40 -9.52
N LEU A 322 -10.28 -7.13 -10.11
CA LEU A 322 -11.59 -7.21 -9.46
C LEU A 322 -12.04 -8.64 -9.11
#